data_AF-A0A3M1XPV8-F1
#
_entry.id   AF-A0A3M1XPV8-F1
#
_cell.length_a   1.000
_cell.length_b   1.000
_cell.length_c   1.000
_cell.angle_alpha   90.00
_cell.angle_beta   90.00
_cell.angle_gamma   90.00
#
_symmetry.space_group_name_H-M   'P 1'
#
loop_
_entity.id
_entity.type
_entity.pdbx_description
1 polymer ?
#
loop_
_entity_poly.entity_id
_entity_poly.type
_entity_poly.pdbx_seq_one_letter_code
_entity_poly.pdbx_strand_id
1 'polypeptide(L)'
;MANRRYSGSIIYEILIVLLTLLLIAVITVPDKIWKEEEFLTKTCRTNLNTIFEAERYHYRQTQTYVDSLPALVAFIANDSTLQSKKRIFDLSQELVRALDAILNVPALSQLVPITKSLHEISSDLEFNERYFRKYEDIMQEKDDLLSSIGAIDNQVEFPHFIFTKMYVDSLISLREHLNEYTLQNAAQLAQRLVDSLQLHLPQIERPYVKTYWDNLHSRLIDFTNRINKTDIKHVSSVGDRIQKFSARIDKSLQGLFQTDLDASVQMLTQYHVDLNQLYNKFLAPQNFLLSQRYAMLQLGETEELLLSLNESNFTCPDNHEHYIISIDGPHLVVECPNLLDEFHGKIVAASEPLKSINVFEYVHRIDTTLQATKKLMDADRPYFRRKTSLILDVKELMSDMVNFEGVFFYKYAKEIQSFLDTLDNTKRLSYLKPAIEDILNPMDTLAVRIEKRDVSDLEKRLQEIGKKIQKLDSTVAATRFPRSIRRKLHHYYPAYQQVFQVVEEMKSAMNPADAQVLRQTRKTIEKDLLDVLKGRKERVHVIFFKTHINHGFVKDGEKSWEMEAV
;
A
#
# COMPACT_ATOMS: atom_id res chain seq x y z
N MET A 1 50.32 55.88 18.28
CA MET A 1 49.16 54.98 18.47
C MET A 1 49.59 53.58 18.06
N ALA A 2 49.83 52.71 19.04
CA ALA A 2 50.34 51.36 18.81
C ALA A 2 49.21 50.47 18.26
N ASN A 3 49.38 49.97 17.03
CA ASN A 3 48.55 48.92 16.45
C ASN A 3 48.76 47.63 17.25
N ARG A 4 48.00 47.46 18.34
CA ARG A 4 47.81 46.17 18.97
C ARG A 4 47.05 45.29 17.99
N ARG A 5 47.78 44.47 17.22
CA ARG A 5 47.23 43.27 16.61
C ARG A 5 46.67 42.45 17.76
N TYR A 6 45.35 42.48 17.95
CA TYR A 6 44.68 41.51 18.79
C TYR A 6 44.98 40.15 18.16
N SER A 7 45.91 39.41 18.77
CA SER A 7 46.08 37.99 18.50
C SER A 7 44.73 37.36 18.84
N GLY A 8 43.94 37.05 17.82
CA GLY A 8 42.70 36.32 17.99
C GLY A 8 43.01 35.11 18.86
N SER A 9 42.32 34.96 19.98
CA SER A 9 42.57 33.84 20.87
C SER A 9 42.25 32.57 20.09
N ILE A 10 43.27 31.76 19.84
CA ILE A 10 43.18 30.46 19.16
C ILE A 10 42.05 29.61 19.78
N ILE A 11 41.79 29.81 21.08
CA ILE A 11 40.70 29.16 21.81
C ILE A 11 39.32 29.50 21.22
N TYR A 12 39.05 30.75 20.85
CA TYR A 12 37.76 31.14 20.26
C TYR A 12 37.59 30.59 18.84
N GLU A 13 38.66 30.54 18.06
CA GLU A 13 38.62 29.96 16.71
C GLU A 13 38.31 28.46 16.77
N ILE A 14 38.98 27.72 17.66
CA ILE A 14 38.68 26.30 17.93
C ILE A 14 37.24 26.12 18.43
N LEU A 15 36.78 26.98 19.34
CA LEU A 15 35.41 26.92 19.87
C LEU A 15 34.35 27.14 18.78
N ILE A 16 34.55 28.14 17.91
CA ILE A 16 33.62 28.42 16.79
C ILE A 16 33.55 27.23 15.84
N VAL A 17 34.70 26.63 15.49
CA VAL A 17 34.74 25.43 14.65
C VAL A 17 33.98 24.27 15.32
N LEU A 18 34.20 24.05 16.61
CA LEU A 18 33.52 22.99 17.36
C LEU A 18 32.00 23.22 17.44
N LEU A 19 31.57 24.45 17.73
CA LEU A 19 30.15 24.82 17.75
C LEU A 19 29.50 24.69 16.36
N THR A 20 30.23 25.03 15.30
CA THR A 20 29.76 24.89 13.92
C THR A 20 29.59 23.42 13.55
N LEU A 21 30.55 22.56 13.91
CA LEU A 21 30.45 21.11 13.71
C LEU A 21 29.28 20.51 14.51
N LEU A 22 29.08 20.96 15.75
CA LEU A 22 27.96 20.54 16.58
C LEU A 22 26.62 20.96 15.97
N LEU A 23 26.52 22.19 15.45
CA LEU A 23 25.33 22.67 14.75
C LEU A 23 25.03 21.85 13.50
N ILE A 24 26.04 21.55 12.67
CA ILE A 24 25.89 20.68 11.49
C ILE A 24 25.40 19.30 11.92
N ALA A 25 25.96 18.72 12.98
CA ALA A 25 25.53 17.41 13.48
C ALA A 25 24.08 17.43 13.99
N VAL A 26 23.68 18.48 14.71
CA VAL A 26 22.30 18.66 15.22
C VAL A 26 21.27 18.76 14.09
N ILE A 27 21.64 19.27 12.92
CA ILE A 27 20.75 19.36 11.76
C ILE A 27 20.75 18.07 10.94
N THR A 28 21.93 17.50 10.67
CA THR A 28 22.09 16.38 9.72
C THR A 28 21.75 15.00 10.32
N VAL A 29 21.99 14.79 11.62
CA VAL A 29 21.74 13.49 12.26
C VAL A 29 20.24 13.16 12.35
N PRO A 30 19.34 14.07 12.79
CA PRO A 30 17.90 13.80 12.80
C PRO A 30 17.33 13.48 11.41
N ASP A 31 17.73 14.24 10.37
CA ASP A 31 17.28 14.01 8.99
C ASP A 31 17.68 12.61 8.51
N LYS A 32 18.90 12.17 8.83
CA LYS A 32 19.35 10.81 8.52
C LYS A 32 18.55 9.74 9.27
N ILE A 33 18.25 9.96 10.55
CA ILE A 33 17.45 9.03 11.37
C ILE A 33 16.03 8.91 10.80
N TRP A 34 15.37 10.04 10.49
CA TRP A 34 14.01 10.03 9.92
C TRP A 34 13.95 9.35 8.55
N LYS A 35 14.94 9.57 7.69
CA LYS A 35 15.05 8.86 6.40
C LYS A 35 15.24 7.36 6.59
N GLU A 36 16.00 6.95 7.60
CA GLU A 36 16.18 5.54 7.94
C GLU A 36 14.88 4.93 8.48
N GLU A 37 14.16 5.63 9.36
CA GLU A 37 12.85 5.20 9.87
C GLU A 37 11.80 5.08 8.75
N GLU A 38 11.73 6.05 7.84
CA GLU A 38 10.84 6.02 6.68
C GLU A 38 11.20 4.86 5.74
N PHE A 39 12.49 4.68 5.46
CA PHE A 39 12.98 3.58 4.64
C PHE A 39 12.67 2.22 5.26
N LEU A 40 12.89 2.05 6.56
CA LEU A 40 12.56 0.83 7.30
C LEU A 40 11.05 0.57 7.25
N THR A 41 10.23 1.57 7.55
CA THR A 41 8.76 1.44 7.53
C THR A 41 8.26 1.05 6.14
N LYS A 42 8.75 1.72 5.10
CA LYS A 42 8.40 1.42 3.70
C LYS A 42 8.82 -0.01 3.34
N THR A 43 10.04 -0.40 3.68
CA THR A 43 10.55 -1.75 3.41
C THR A 43 9.74 -2.81 4.14
N CYS A 44 9.42 -2.60 5.42
CA CYS A 44 8.59 -3.52 6.20
C CYS A 44 7.21 -3.71 5.60
N ARG A 45 6.52 -2.61 5.26
CA ARG A 45 5.18 -2.65 4.66
C ARG A 45 5.18 -3.26 3.27
N THR A 46 6.21 -2.98 2.45
CA THR A 46 6.41 -3.66 1.17
C THR A 46 6.61 -5.16 1.38
N ASN A 47 7.45 -5.57 2.33
CA ASN A 47 7.68 -6.99 2.64
C ASN A 47 6.38 -7.69 3.07
N LEU A 48 5.61 -7.10 3.99
CA LEU A 48 4.30 -7.62 4.41
C LEU A 48 3.36 -7.83 3.21
N ASN A 49 3.26 -6.82 2.34
CA ASN A 49 2.40 -6.88 1.15
C ASN A 49 2.89 -7.92 0.14
N THR A 50 4.20 -7.99 -0.10
CA THR A 50 4.83 -8.95 -1.00
C THR A 50 4.60 -10.38 -0.54
N ILE A 51 4.77 -10.67 0.76
CA ILE A 51 4.51 -12.01 1.34
C ILE A 51 3.03 -12.36 1.20
N PHE A 52 2.13 -11.42 1.54
CA PHE A 52 0.70 -11.63 1.45
C PHE A 52 0.25 -11.95 0.01
N GLU A 53 0.68 -11.16 -0.96
CA GLU A 53 0.35 -11.38 -2.37
C GLU A 53 0.99 -12.66 -2.92
N ALA A 54 2.18 -13.05 -2.44
CA ALA A 54 2.81 -14.33 -2.79
C ALA A 54 2.00 -15.54 -2.31
N GLU A 55 1.59 -15.57 -1.04
CA GLU A 55 0.73 -16.62 -0.50
C GLU A 55 -0.63 -16.68 -1.21
N ARG A 56 -1.22 -15.51 -1.48
CA ARG A 56 -2.48 -15.41 -2.24
C ARG A 56 -2.33 -15.91 -3.67
N TYR A 57 -1.23 -15.59 -4.33
CA TYR A 57 -0.91 -16.07 -5.67
C TYR A 57 -0.76 -17.60 -5.66
N HIS A 58 -0.04 -18.16 -4.69
CA HIS A 58 0.08 -19.60 -4.51
C HIS A 58 -1.30 -20.26 -4.30
N TYR A 59 -2.09 -19.75 -3.35
CA TYR A 59 -3.43 -20.28 -3.06
C TYR A 59 -4.34 -20.29 -4.29
N ARG A 60 -4.31 -19.25 -5.14
CA ARG A 60 -5.09 -19.24 -6.39
C ARG A 60 -4.72 -20.39 -7.33
N GLN A 61 -3.44 -20.77 -7.39
CA GLN A 61 -2.95 -21.82 -8.28
C GLN A 61 -3.15 -23.24 -7.70
N THR A 62 -2.99 -23.41 -6.39
CA THR A 62 -2.95 -24.74 -5.75
C THR A 62 -4.14 -25.04 -4.84
N GLN A 63 -4.96 -24.04 -4.52
CA GLN A 63 -6.04 -24.09 -3.53
C GLN A 63 -5.57 -24.41 -2.09
N THR A 64 -4.26 -24.30 -1.82
CA THR A 64 -3.67 -24.45 -0.49
C THR A 64 -2.64 -23.35 -0.24
N TYR A 65 -2.42 -23.00 1.02
CA TYR A 65 -1.32 -22.09 1.40
C TYR A 65 -0.01 -22.87 1.55
N VAL A 66 1.12 -22.17 1.59
CA VAL A 66 2.44 -22.82 1.72
C VAL A 66 2.81 -22.97 3.18
N ASP A 67 3.33 -24.14 3.56
CA ASP A 67 3.75 -24.43 4.93
C ASP A 67 5.16 -23.88 5.27
N SER A 68 5.90 -23.38 4.27
CA SER A 68 7.27 -22.89 4.46
C SER A 68 7.70 -21.83 3.44
N LEU A 69 8.50 -20.87 3.92
CA LEU A 69 9.01 -19.75 3.14
C LEU A 69 9.87 -20.18 1.93
N PRO A 70 10.81 -21.15 2.05
CA PRO A 70 11.61 -21.59 0.90
C PRO A 70 10.76 -22.21 -0.21
N ALA A 71 9.67 -22.89 0.15
CA ALA A 71 8.75 -23.46 -0.83
C ALA A 71 7.99 -22.35 -1.58
N LEU A 72 7.62 -21.25 -0.91
CA LEU A 72 6.96 -20.11 -1.55
C LEU A 72 7.91 -19.41 -2.54
N VAL A 73 9.16 -19.17 -2.14
CA VAL A 73 10.17 -18.60 -3.05
C VAL A 73 10.42 -19.52 -4.24
N ALA A 74 10.60 -20.82 -3.99
CA ALA A 74 10.81 -21.79 -5.05
C ALA A 74 9.62 -21.86 -6.01
N PHE A 75 8.39 -21.76 -5.50
CA PHE A 75 7.18 -21.72 -6.31
C PHE A 75 7.18 -20.51 -7.27
N ILE A 76 7.42 -19.31 -6.76
CA ILE A 76 7.46 -18.08 -7.58
C ILE A 76 8.63 -18.10 -8.56
N ALA A 77 9.80 -18.58 -8.14
CA ALA A 77 10.98 -18.70 -9.00
C ALA A 77 10.77 -19.69 -10.15
N ASN A 78 10.00 -20.76 -9.92
CA ASN A 78 9.71 -21.79 -10.92
C ASN A 78 8.46 -21.50 -11.76
N ASP A 79 7.71 -20.43 -11.50
CA ASP A 79 6.54 -20.05 -12.29
C ASP A 79 6.97 -19.57 -13.69
N SER A 80 6.79 -20.44 -14.69
CA SER A 80 7.20 -20.18 -16.07
C SER A 80 6.48 -18.99 -16.70
N THR A 81 5.26 -18.66 -16.28
CA THR A 81 4.50 -17.51 -16.80
C THR A 81 5.09 -16.21 -16.29
N LEU A 82 5.34 -16.13 -14.99
CA LEU A 82 5.94 -14.98 -14.31
C LEU A 82 7.37 -14.73 -14.80
N GLN A 83 8.19 -15.78 -14.91
CA GLN A 83 9.54 -15.67 -15.47
C GLN A 83 9.51 -15.25 -16.94
N SER A 84 8.55 -15.74 -17.72
CA SER A 84 8.38 -15.30 -19.12
C SER A 84 8.04 -13.81 -19.22
N LYS A 85 7.13 -13.30 -18.38
CA LYS A 85 6.78 -11.87 -18.34
C LYS A 85 7.97 -11.01 -17.94
N LYS A 86 8.67 -11.38 -16.87
CA LYS A 86 9.92 -10.72 -16.45
C LYS A 86 10.93 -10.66 -17.60
N ARG A 87 11.12 -11.78 -18.29
CA ARG A 87 12.07 -11.84 -19.41
C ARG A 87 11.67 -10.94 -20.56
N ILE A 88 10.38 -10.87 -20.91
CA ILE A 88 9.88 -9.94 -21.94
C ILE A 88 10.12 -8.49 -21.51
N PHE A 89 9.81 -8.16 -20.26
CA PHE A 89 10.08 -6.84 -19.69
C PHE A 89 11.58 -6.49 -19.78
N ASP A 90 12.47 -7.37 -19.32
CA ASP A 90 13.93 -7.15 -19.37
C ASP A 90 14.41 -6.91 -20.80
N LEU A 91 13.98 -7.73 -21.76
CA LEU A 91 14.33 -7.57 -23.18
C LEU A 91 13.74 -6.27 -23.77
N SER A 92 12.56 -5.85 -23.31
CA SER A 92 11.96 -4.57 -23.70
C SER A 92 12.78 -3.40 -23.17
N GLN A 93 13.24 -3.46 -21.92
CA GLN A 93 14.09 -2.44 -21.31
C GLN A 93 15.47 -2.35 -21.99
N GLU A 94 16.04 -3.48 -22.41
CA GLU A 94 17.27 -3.48 -23.23
C GLU A 94 17.07 -2.74 -24.56
N LEU A 95 15.95 -2.97 -25.24
CA LEU A 95 15.63 -2.27 -26.49
C LEU A 95 15.37 -0.78 -26.27
N VAL A 96 14.65 -0.40 -25.21
CA VAL A 96 14.45 1.01 -24.83
C VAL A 96 15.79 1.71 -24.61
N ARG A 97 16.73 1.09 -23.88
CA ARG A 97 18.07 1.67 -23.67
C ARG A 97 18.85 1.83 -24.97
N ALA A 98 18.74 0.88 -25.90
CA ALA A 98 19.36 0.98 -27.21
C ALA A 98 18.77 2.15 -28.03
N LEU A 99 17.44 2.29 -28.05
CA LEU A 99 16.76 3.40 -28.70
C LEU A 99 17.13 4.75 -28.07
N ASP A 100 17.14 4.84 -26.74
CA ASP A 100 17.53 6.05 -26.02
C ASP A 100 19.01 6.40 -26.30
N ALA A 101 19.92 5.42 -26.40
CA ALA A 101 21.31 5.65 -26.77
C ALA A 101 21.45 6.24 -28.18
N ILE A 102 20.68 5.73 -29.15
CA ILE A 102 20.64 6.26 -30.52
C ILE A 102 20.10 7.70 -30.54
N LEU A 103 18.98 7.95 -29.85
CA LEU A 103 18.37 9.29 -29.80
C LEU A 103 19.26 10.33 -29.09
N ASN A 104 20.20 9.88 -28.24
CA ASN A 104 21.19 10.71 -27.56
C ASN A 104 22.50 10.90 -28.35
N VAL A 105 22.63 10.37 -29.58
CA VAL A 105 23.74 10.71 -30.47
C VAL A 105 23.79 12.23 -30.67
N PRO A 106 24.96 12.89 -30.59
CA PRO A 106 25.07 14.36 -30.56
C PRO A 106 24.23 15.05 -31.63
N ALA A 107 24.32 14.65 -32.90
CA ALA A 107 23.53 15.27 -33.97
C ALA A 107 22.02 15.02 -33.82
N LEU A 108 21.61 13.80 -33.45
CA LEU A 108 20.18 13.44 -33.34
C LEU A 108 19.52 14.11 -32.14
N SER A 109 20.24 14.22 -31.02
CA SER A 109 19.77 14.92 -29.81
C SER A 109 19.50 16.42 -30.05
N GLN A 110 20.07 17.01 -31.10
CA GLN A 110 19.74 18.37 -31.54
C GLN A 110 18.49 18.43 -32.42
N LEU A 111 18.14 17.36 -33.14
CA LEU A 111 16.94 17.32 -33.98
C LEU A 111 15.66 17.17 -33.16
N VAL A 112 15.71 16.40 -32.06
CA VAL A 112 14.53 16.17 -31.20
C VAL A 112 13.90 17.47 -30.69
N PRO A 113 14.66 18.44 -30.11
CA PRO A 113 14.09 19.72 -29.70
C PRO A 113 13.58 20.56 -30.86
N ILE A 114 14.12 20.42 -32.08
CA ILE A 114 13.68 21.17 -33.26
C ILE A 114 12.28 20.71 -33.65
N THR A 115 12.07 19.41 -33.88
CA THR A 115 10.75 18.87 -34.23
C THR A 115 9.72 19.24 -33.16
N LYS A 116 10.04 18.99 -31.89
CA LYS A 116 9.14 19.29 -30.78
C LYS A 116 8.75 20.77 -30.74
N SER A 117 9.71 21.67 -30.91
CA SER A 117 9.46 23.12 -30.84
C SER A 117 8.68 23.63 -32.06
N LEU A 118 8.89 23.06 -33.25
CA LEU A 118 8.08 23.38 -34.44
C LEU A 118 6.61 22.98 -34.21
N HIS A 119 6.37 21.78 -33.69
CA HIS A 119 5.02 21.32 -33.35
C HIS A 119 4.38 22.15 -32.24
N GLU A 120 5.15 22.51 -31.19
CA GLU A 120 4.70 23.40 -30.11
C GLU A 120 4.31 24.78 -30.64
N ILE A 121 5.08 25.37 -31.58
CA ILE A 121 4.74 26.64 -32.24
C ILE A 121 3.45 26.51 -33.04
N SER A 122 3.34 25.50 -33.92
CA SER A 122 2.12 25.31 -34.73
C SER A 122 0.88 25.13 -33.86
N SER A 123 0.97 24.28 -32.83
CA SER A 123 -0.12 24.05 -31.88
C SER A 123 -0.50 25.33 -31.12
N ASP A 124 0.48 26.13 -30.70
CA ASP A 124 0.21 27.40 -30.03
C ASP A 124 -0.47 28.42 -30.95
N LEU A 125 -0.06 28.48 -32.23
CA LEU A 125 -0.69 29.33 -33.24
C LEU A 125 -2.15 28.92 -33.50
N GLU A 126 -2.44 27.63 -33.60
CA GLU A 126 -3.81 27.13 -33.78
C GLU A 126 -4.68 27.35 -32.53
N PHE A 127 -4.17 26.99 -31.34
CA PHE A 127 -4.94 27.08 -30.11
C PHE A 127 -5.32 28.53 -29.75
N ASN A 128 -4.49 29.50 -30.13
CA ASN A 128 -4.70 30.92 -29.83
C ASN A 128 -5.43 31.67 -30.96
N GLU A 129 -5.93 30.98 -31.98
CA GLU A 129 -6.59 31.60 -33.15
C GLU A 129 -7.70 32.59 -32.76
N ARG A 130 -8.50 32.26 -31.74
CA ARG A 130 -9.58 33.13 -31.25
C ARG A 130 -9.13 34.53 -30.86
N TYR A 131 -7.89 34.69 -30.39
CA TYR A 131 -7.32 35.97 -30.01
C TYR A 131 -6.81 36.74 -31.24
N PHE A 132 -6.40 36.04 -32.28
CA PHE A 132 -5.88 36.62 -33.51
C PHE A 132 -6.99 37.17 -34.42
N ARG A 133 -8.20 36.60 -34.39
CA ARG A 133 -9.35 37.02 -35.22
C ARG A 133 -9.73 38.51 -35.12
N LYS A 134 -9.34 39.20 -34.05
CA LYS A 134 -9.56 40.65 -33.88
C LYS A 134 -8.62 41.51 -34.74
N TYR A 135 -7.51 40.94 -35.20
CA TYR A 135 -6.42 41.61 -35.92
C TYR A 135 -6.16 40.87 -37.23
N GLU A 136 -6.74 41.38 -38.33
CA GLU A 136 -6.70 40.74 -39.65
C GLU A 136 -5.26 40.46 -40.11
N ASP A 137 -4.33 41.39 -39.88
CA ASP A 137 -2.92 41.28 -40.21
C ASP A 137 -2.19 40.18 -39.41
N ILE A 138 -2.53 40.02 -38.12
CA ILE A 138 -1.99 38.94 -37.28
C ILE A 138 -2.56 37.60 -37.70
N MET A 139 -3.85 37.54 -38.04
CA MET A 139 -4.48 36.30 -38.50
C MET A 139 -3.86 35.83 -39.82
N GLN A 140 -3.67 36.74 -40.79
CA GLN A 140 -3.01 36.42 -42.05
C GLN A 140 -1.57 35.95 -41.84
N GLU A 141 -0.76 36.67 -41.04
CA GLU A 141 0.61 36.24 -40.76
C GLU A 141 0.64 34.88 -40.04
N LYS A 142 -0.32 34.59 -39.15
CA LYS A 142 -0.43 33.28 -38.50
C LYS A 142 -0.65 32.16 -39.52
N ASP A 143 -1.54 32.35 -40.49
CA ASP A 143 -1.81 31.37 -41.54
C ASP A 143 -0.57 31.17 -42.43
N ASP A 144 0.09 32.26 -42.81
CA ASP A 144 1.33 32.21 -43.61
C ASP A 144 2.47 31.53 -42.83
N LEU A 145 2.57 31.75 -41.51
CA LEU A 145 3.54 31.08 -40.64
C LEU A 145 3.25 29.59 -40.50
N LEU A 146 1.99 29.18 -40.28
CA LEU A 146 1.62 27.76 -40.25
C LEU A 146 1.93 27.07 -41.58
N SER A 147 1.62 27.73 -42.70
CA SER A 147 1.98 27.24 -44.03
C SER A 147 3.49 27.09 -44.18
N SER A 148 4.27 28.07 -43.72
CA SER A 148 5.74 28.05 -43.79
C SER A 148 6.37 27.01 -42.87
N ILE A 149 5.80 26.77 -41.68
CA ILE A 149 6.25 25.73 -40.77
C ILE A 149 5.94 24.35 -41.37
N GLY A 150 4.71 24.14 -41.87
CA GLY A 150 4.33 22.88 -42.53
C GLY A 150 5.11 22.62 -43.83
N ALA A 151 5.56 23.67 -44.51
CA ALA A 151 6.38 23.55 -45.71
C ALA A 151 7.81 23.08 -45.42
N ILE A 152 8.31 23.14 -44.17
CA ILE A 152 9.65 22.64 -43.82
C ILE A 152 9.81 21.18 -44.24
N ASP A 153 8.79 20.36 -44.01
CA ASP A 153 8.82 18.93 -44.30
C ASP A 153 8.71 18.60 -45.80
N ASN A 154 8.59 19.62 -46.67
CA ASN A 154 8.45 19.47 -48.13
C ASN A 154 9.47 20.29 -48.94
N GLN A 155 10.50 20.87 -48.32
CA GLN A 155 11.49 21.67 -49.04
C GLN A 155 12.41 20.82 -49.92
N VAL A 156 12.67 21.29 -51.14
CA VAL A 156 13.50 20.59 -52.14
C VAL A 156 14.98 20.92 -51.97
N GLU A 157 15.29 22.01 -51.25
CA GLU A 157 16.64 22.54 -51.03
C GLU A 157 17.41 21.80 -49.93
N PHE A 158 16.70 21.07 -49.04
CA PHE A 158 17.33 20.31 -47.96
C PHE A 158 16.65 18.95 -47.68
N PRO A 159 16.50 18.09 -48.70
CA PRO A 159 15.84 16.78 -48.55
C PRO A 159 16.51 15.89 -47.49
N HIS A 160 17.84 15.94 -47.35
CA HIS A 160 18.52 15.08 -46.37
C HIS A 160 18.19 15.47 -44.93
N PHE A 161 18.07 16.78 -44.62
CA PHE A 161 17.60 17.23 -43.30
C PHE A 161 16.19 16.72 -42.99
N ILE A 162 15.27 16.81 -43.96
CA ILE A 162 13.87 16.36 -43.80
C ILE A 162 13.84 14.85 -43.54
N PHE A 163 14.56 14.06 -44.33
CA PHE A 163 14.63 12.62 -44.12
C PHE A 163 15.24 12.26 -42.77
N THR A 164 16.35 12.88 -42.37
CA THR A 164 16.93 12.66 -41.04
C THR A 164 15.93 12.98 -39.93
N LYS A 165 15.23 14.13 -40.01
CA LYS A 165 14.18 14.51 -39.06
C LYS A 165 13.07 13.44 -38.99
N MET A 166 12.52 13.04 -40.13
CA MET A 166 11.47 12.03 -40.22
C MET A 166 11.87 10.69 -39.58
N TYR A 167 13.11 10.24 -39.78
CA TYR A 167 13.60 9.00 -39.18
C TYR A 167 13.85 9.13 -37.67
N VAL A 168 14.28 10.29 -37.18
CA VAL A 168 14.35 10.59 -35.74
C VAL A 168 12.96 10.57 -35.12
N ASP A 169 11.99 11.23 -35.74
CA ASP A 169 10.60 11.25 -35.28
C ASP A 169 10.01 9.82 -35.24
N SER A 170 10.35 8.98 -36.24
CA SER A 170 9.96 7.57 -36.28
C SER A 170 10.59 6.75 -35.16
N LEU A 171 11.85 7.02 -34.79
CA LEU A 171 12.51 6.36 -33.65
C LEU A 171 11.89 6.76 -32.31
N ILE A 172 11.53 8.04 -32.14
CA ILE A 172 10.80 8.52 -30.95
C ILE A 172 9.45 7.81 -30.87
N SER A 173 8.70 7.79 -31.97
CA SER A 173 7.40 7.12 -32.02
C SER A 173 7.52 5.63 -31.70
N LEU A 174 8.52 4.94 -32.24
CA LEU A 174 8.79 3.54 -31.93
C LEU A 174 9.11 3.34 -30.44
N ARG A 175 9.90 4.24 -29.85
CA ARG A 175 10.26 4.19 -28.42
C ARG A 175 9.05 4.41 -27.52
N GLU A 176 8.17 5.36 -27.86
CA GLU A 176 6.96 5.67 -27.09
C GLU A 176 5.89 4.58 -27.21
N HIS A 177 5.72 4.01 -28.40
CA HIS A 177 4.70 3.01 -28.72
C HIS A 177 5.29 1.60 -28.81
N LEU A 178 6.37 1.32 -28.07
CA LEU A 178 7.10 0.06 -28.19
C LEU A 178 6.21 -1.16 -27.88
N ASN A 179 5.24 -0.98 -26.98
CA ASN A 179 4.25 -1.99 -26.61
C ASN A 179 3.27 -2.36 -27.74
N GLU A 180 3.25 -1.61 -28.86
CA GLU A 180 2.46 -1.93 -30.06
C GLU A 180 3.22 -2.85 -31.03
N TYR A 181 4.49 -3.13 -30.75
CA TYR A 181 5.35 -3.95 -31.60
C TYR A 181 5.84 -5.18 -30.86
N THR A 182 6.05 -6.27 -31.61
CA THR A 182 6.87 -7.37 -31.11
C THR A 182 8.32 -6.92 -31.00
N LEU A 183 9.08 -7.47 -30.06
CA LEU A 183 10.48 -7.08 -29.86
C LEU A 183 11.34 -7.30 -31.11
N GLN A 184 11.07 -8.37 -31.87
CA GLN A 184 11.74 -8.64 -33.14
C GLN A 184 11.43 -7.56 -34.20
N ASN A 185 10.15 -7.23 -34.38
CA ASN A 185 9.74 -6.23 -35.37
C ASN A 185 10.24 -4.84 -35.00
N ALA A 186 10.20 -4.48 -33.71
CA ALA A 186 10.69 -3.21 -33.21
C ALA A 186 12.20 -3.06 -33.42
N ALA A 187 13.00 -4.07 -33.06
CA ALA A 187 14.44 -4.04 -33.28
C ALA A 187 14.80 -3.97 -34.78
N GLN A 188 14.11 -4.72 -35.63
CA GLN A 188 14.34 -4.67 -37.08
C GLN A 188 13.93 -3.31 -37.67
N LEU A 189 12.83 -2.71 -37.21
CA LEU A 189 12.43 -1.37 -37.62
C LEU A 189 13.47 -0.34 -37.19
N ALA A 190 13.94 -0.41 -35.94
CA ALA A 190 15.00 0.46 -35.43
C ALA A 190 16.28 0.37 -36.27
N GLN A 191 16.71 -0.84 -36.67
CA GLN A 191 17.86 -1.03 -37.55
C GLN A 191 17.69 -0.32 -38.90
N ARG A 192 16.54 -0.50 -39.56
CA ARG A 192 16.25 0.17 -40.84
C ARG A 192 16.24 1.70 -40.73
N LEU A 193 15.72 2.21 -39.60
CA LEU A 193 15.74 3.64 -39.32
C LEU A 193 17.18 4.14 -39.12
N VAL A 194 18.03 3.38 -38.40
CA VAL A 194 19.45 3.71 -38.22
C VAL A 194 20.22 3.64 -39.54
N ASP A 195 19.98 2.65 -40.39
CA ASP A 195 20.58 2.56 -41.74
C ASP A 195 20.25 3.81 -42.57
N SER A 196 19.00 4.24 -42.51
CA SER A 196 18.54 5.43 -43.23
C SER A 196 19.18 6.70 -42.64
N LEU A 197 19.32 6.78 -41.32
CA LEU A 197 20.03 7.89 -40.66
C LEU A 197 21.51 7.94 -41.08
N GLN A 198 22.21 6.82 -41.14
CA GLN A 198 23.60 6.78 -41.60
C GLN A 198 23.75 7.28 -43.05
N LEU A 199 22.76 7.00 -43.90
CA LEU A 199 22.75 7.48 -45.29
C LEU A 199 22.52 8.99 -45.39
N HIS A 200 21.53 9.53 -44.67
CA HIS A 200 21.08 10.91 -44.85
C HIS A 200 21.80 11.92 -43.93
N LEU A 201 22.17 11.55 -42.72
CA LEU A 201 22.79 12.44 -41.73
C LEU A 201 24.06 13.16 -42.25
N PRO A 202 25.05 12.51 -42.89
CA PRO A 202 26.26 13.20 -43.33
C PRO A 202 26.02 14.17 -44.50
N GLN A 203 24.85 14.09 -45.14
CA GLN A 203 24.48 14.87 -46.33
C GLN A 203 23.58 16.07 -46.00
N ILE A 204 23.34 16.37 -44.70
CA ILE A 204 22.49 17.49 -44.29
C ILE A 204 23.01 18.81 -44.88
N GLU A 205 22.12 19.50 -45.58
CA GLU A 205 22.40 20.72 -46.32
C GLU A 205 22.32 21.97 -45.43
N ARG A 206 23.20 22.01 -44.41
CA ARG A 206 23.22 23.02 -43.35
C ARG A 206 23.02 24.48 -43.81
N PRO A 207 23.65 24.96 -44.90
CA PRO A 207 23.47 26.35 -45.35
C PRO A 207 22.03 26.67 -45.78
N TYR A 208 21.36 25.75 -46.47
CA TYR A 208 19.98 25.94 -46.91
C TYR A 208 19.00 25.85 -45.74
N VAL A 209 19.19 24.88 -44.84
CA VAL A 209 18.40 24.78 -43.59
C VAL A 209 18.53 26.07 -42.78
N LYS A 210 19.76 26.58 -42.62
CA LYS A 210 20.00 27.83 -41.90
C LYS A 210 19.29 29.02 -42.55
N THR A 211 19.42 29.17 -43.86
CA THR A 211 18.83 30.28 -44.61
C THR A 211 17.30 30.27 -44.50
N TYR A 212 16.69 29.09 -44.63
CA TYR A 212 15.25 28.90 -44.48
C TYR A 212 14.80 29.26 -43.06
N TRP A 213 15.48 28.71 -42.05
CA TRP A 213 15.15 28.96 -40.66
C TRP A 213 15.35 30.43 -40.26
N ASP A 214 16.44 31.09 -40.67
CA ASP A 214 16.69 32.49 -40.35
C ASP A 214 15.57 33.39 -40.88
N ASN A 215 15.03 33.10 -42.08
CA ASN A 215 13.87 33.81 -42.64
C ASN A 215 12.61 33.56 -41.79
N LEU A 216 12.29 32.30 -41.51
CA LEU A 216 11.13 31.95 -40.69
C LEU A 216 11.23 32.54 -39.27
N HIS A 217 12.42 32.49 -38.66
CA HIS A 217 12.71 33.03 -37.34
C HIS A 217 12.50 34.55 -37.30
N SER A 218 12.99 35.27 -38.32
CA SER A 218 12.73 36.71 -38.45
C SER A 218 11.24 37.02 -38.48
N ARG A 219 10.45 36.24 -39.23
CA ARG A 219 9.00 36.40 -39.28
C ARG A 219 8.32 36.07 -37.94
N LEU A 220 8.77 35.04 -37.24
CA LEU A 220 8.28 34.71 -35.89
C LEU A 220 8.59 35.83 -34.88
N ILE A 221 9.77 36.46 -34.96
CA ILE A 221 10.10 37.63 -34.14
C ILE A 221 9.16 38.80 -34.47
N ASP A 222 8.95 39.11 -35.75
CA ASP A 222 8.06 40.18 -36.15
C ASP A 222 6.61 39.93 -35.69
N PHE A 223 6.14 38.68 -35.83
CA PHE A 223 4.83 38.25 -35.37
C PHE A 223 4.67 38.41 -33.85
N THR A 224 5.63 37.92 -33.06
CA THR A 224 5.61 38.07 -31.59
C THR A 224 5.68 39.55 -31.16
N ASN A 225 6.47 40.37 -31.85
CA ASN A 225 6.52 41.83 -31.63
C ASN A 225 5.18 42.52 -31.93
N ARG A 226 4.44 42.08 -32.96
CA ARG A 226 3.09 42.58 -33.26
C ARG A 226 2.10 42.17 -32.17
N ILE A 227 2.11 40.91 -31.74
CA ILE A 227 1.30 40.43 -30.60
C ILE A 227 1.58 41.25 -29.34
N ASN A 228 2.84 41.56 -29.05
CA ASN A 228 3.24 42.34 -27.87
C ASN A 228 2.80 43.83 -27.93
N LYS A 229 2.33 44.30 -29.08
CA LYS A 229 1.74 45.64 -29.25
C LYS A 229 0.22 45.63 -29.13
N THR A 230 -0.44 44.47 -29.11
CA THR A 230 -1.90 44.36 -28.97
C THR A 230 -2.33 44.04 -27.53
N ASP A 231 -3.64 43.92 -27.31
CA ASP A 231 -4.21 43.45 -26.04
C ASP A 231 -4.02 41.95 -25.80
N ILE A 232 -3.62 41.17 -26.83
CA ILE A 232 -3.39 39.73 -26.74
C ILE A 232 -2.37 39.37 -25.67
N LYS A 233 -1.32 40.17 -25.51
CA LYS A 233 -0.26 39.95 -24.49
C LYS A 233 -0.78 39.91 -23.05
N HIS A 234 -1.93 40.53 -22.79
CA HIS A 234 -2.53 40.57 -21.46
C HIS A 234 -3.45 39.38 -21.20
N VAL A 235 -3.86 38.65 -22.26
CA VAL A 235 -4.82 37.54 -22.19
C VAL A 235 -4.23 36.19 -22.64
N SER A 236 -3.02 36.18 -23.21
CA SER A 236 -2.28 34.98 -23.58
C SER A 236 -0.77 35.22 -23.55
N SER A 237 -0.02 34.20 -23.11
CA SER A 237 1.45 34.17 -23.17
C SER A 237 1.99 33.57 -24.48
N VAL A 238 1.18 33.52 -25.55
CA VAL A 238 1.57 32.92 -26.84
C VAL A 238 2.82 33.57 -27.44
N GLY A 239 2.99 34.89 -27.31
CA GLY A 239 4.20 35.59 -27.78
C GLY A 239 5.47 35.08 -27.10
N ASP A 240 5.46 35.00 -25.76
CA ASP A 240 6.59 34.51 -24.96
C ASP A 240 6.90 33.04 -25.23
N ARG A 241 5.86 32.20 -25.41
CA ARG A 241 6.03 30.77 -25.70
C ARG A 241 6.65 30.56 -27.08
N ILE A 242 6.15 31.24 -28.12
CA ILE A 242 6.73 31.18 -29.47
C ILE A 242 8.19 31.62 -29.44
N GLN A 243 8.52 32.72 -28.76
CA GLN A 243 9.91 33.18 -28.63
C GLN A 243 10.81 32.17 -27.91
N LYS A 244 10.30 31.52 -26.86
CA LYS A 244 11.02 30.46 -26.14
C LYS A 244 11.28 29.24 -27.02
N PHE A 245 10.29 28.83 -27.82
CA PHE A 245 10.41 27.68 -28.72
C PHE A 245 11.33 28.00 -29.90
N SER A 246 11.24 29.19 -30.48
CA SER A 246 12.15 29.62 -31.55
C SER A 246 13.60 29.69 -31.08
N ALA A 247 13.85 30.25 -29.89
CA ALA A 247 15.20 30.27 -29.29
C ALA A 247 15.74 28.86 -29.00
N ARG A 248 14.87 27.90 -28.68
CA ARG A 248 15.28 26.49 -28.53
C ARG A 248 15.71 25.91 -29.88
N ILE A 249 14.98 26.20 -30.96
CA ILE A 249 15.34 25.78 -32.32
C ILE A 249 16.68 26.40 -32.73
N ASP A 250 16.90 27.70 -32.51
CA ASP A 250 18.18 28.36 -32.82
C ASP A 250 19.36 27.66 -32.13
N LYS A 251 19.22 27.43 -30.82
CA LYS A 251 20.25 26.77 -30.01
C LYS A 251 20.55 25.37 -30.55
N SER A 252 19.51 24.62 -30.90
CA SER A 252 19.64 23.26 -31.42
C SER A 252 20.22 23.21 -32.83
N LEU A 253 19.82 24.12 -33.73
CA LEU A 253 20.43 24.25 -35.06
C LEU A 253 21.90 24.65 -34.97
N GLN A 254 22.23 25.60 -34.08
CA GLN A 254 23.62 25.95 -33.82
C GLN A 254 24.43 24.73 -33.33
N GLY A 255 23.88 23.98 -32.38
CA GLY A 255 24.49 22.73 -31.90
C GLY A 255 24.67 21.72 -33.03
N LEU A 256 23.66 21.52 -33.87
CA LEU A 256 23.70 20.61 -35.01
C LEU A 256 24.78 21.01 -36.01
N PHE A 257 24.93 22.31 -36.29
CA PHE A 257 25.92 22.82 -37.24
C PHE A 257 27.35 22.80 -36.70
N GLN A 258 27.53 22.84 -35.37
CA GLN A 258 28.81 22.69 -34.70
C GLN A 258 29.21 21.22 -34.47
N THR A 259 28.24 20.31 -34.52
CA THR A 259 28.48 18.87 -34.31
C THR A 259 29.26 18.27 -35.48
N ASP A 260 30.20 17.38 -35.17
CA ASP A 260 30.85 16.53 -36.16
C ASP A 260 29.87 15.42 -36.61
N LEU A 261 29.41 15.51 -37.86
CA LEU A 261 28.46 14.54 -38.42
C LEU A 261 29.13 13.19 -38.67
N ASP A 262 30.41 13.17 -39.05
CA ASP A 262 31.13 11.92 -39.30
C ASP A 262 31.32 11.14 -38.00
N ALA A 263 31.66 11.83 -36.90
CA ALA A 263 31.70 11.23 -35.58
C ALA A 263 30.32 10.70 -35.15
N SER A 264 29.24 11.43 -35.44
CA SER A 264 27.87 10.98 -35.16
C SER A 264 27.49 9.74 -35.99
N VAL A 265 27.89 9.68 -37.26
CA VAL A 265 27.70 8.50 -38.12
C VAL A 265 28.49 7.30 -37.59
N GLN A 266 29.73 7.49 -37.12
CA GLN A 266 30.50 6.41 -36.49
C GLN A 266 29.80 5.85 -35.25
N MET A 267 29.23 6.70 -34.40
CA MET A 267 28.42 6.26 -33.26
C MET A 267 27.17 5.47 -33.71
N LEU A 268 26.47 5.94 -34.75
CA LEU A 268 25.33 5.23 -35.32
C LEU A 268 25.73 3.87 -35.91
N THR A 269 26.91 3.76 -36.50
CA THR A 269 27.46 2.47 -36.96
C THR A 269 27.67 1.51 -35.80
N GLN A 270 28.20 1.99 -34.67
CA GLN A 270 28.33 1.17 -33.47
C GLN A 270 26.95 0.75 -32.92
N TYR A 271 26.00 1.67 -32.79
CA TYR A 271 24.66 1.33 -32.29
C TYR A 271 23.86 0.44 -33.23
N HIS A 272 24.12 0.48 -34.54
CA HIS A 272 23.58 -0.50 -35.48
C HIS A 272 24.09 -1.90 -35.19
N VAL A 273 25.40 -2.05 -34.94
CA VAL A 273 25.99 -3.32 -34.52
C VAL A 273 25.37 -3.81 -33.22
N ASP A 274 25.18 -2.93 -32.23
CA ASP A 274 24.56 -3.26 -30.95
C ASP A 274 23.10 -3.70 -31.12
N LEU A 275 22.32 -3.01 -31.96
CA LEU A 275 20.96 -3.40 -32.33
C LEU A 275 20.92 -4.75 -33.06
N ASN A 276 21.89 -5.04 -33.92
CA ASN A 276 22.01 -6.32 -34.59
C ASN A 276 22.33 -7.45 -33.59
N GLN A 277 23.22 -7.21 -32.63
CA GLN A 277 23.47 -8.15 -31.54
C GLN A 277 22.21 -8.39 -30.70
N LEU A 278 21.45 -7.33 -30.38
CA LEU A 278 20.20 -7.44 -29.64
C LEU A 278 19.13 -8.21 -30.43
N TYR A 279 18.99 -7.94 -31.73
CA TYR A 279 18.09 -8.69 -32.61
C TYR A 279 18.48 -10.18 -32.70
N ASN A 280 19.77 -10.49 -32.86
CA ASN A 280 20.25 -11.87 -32.84
C ASN A 280 20.01 -12.55 -31.48
N LYS A 281 20.12 -11.80 -30.37
CA LYS A 281 19.72 -12.28 -29.03
C LYS A 281 18.23 -12.58 -28.96
N PHE A 282 17.36 -11.81 -29.63
CA PHE A 282 15.93 -12.10 -29.72
C PHE A 282 15.65 -13.36 -30.55
N LEU A 283 16.41 -13.58 -31.62
CA LEU A 283 16.29 -14.79 -32.46
C LEU A 283 16.86 -16.06 -31.81
N ALA A 284 17.65 -15.93 -30.75
CA ALA A 284 18.21 -17.08 -30.04
C ALA A 284 17.09 -18.01 -29.51
N PRO A 285 17.27 -19.35 -29.55
CA PRO A 285 16.21 -20.32 -29.21
C PRO A 285 15.49 -20.04 -27.88
N GLN A 286 16.23 -19.59 -26.87
CA GLN A 286 15.70 -19.27 -25.53
C GLN A 286 14.83 -18.00 -25.46
N ASN A 287 14.94 -17.09 -26.43
CA ASN A 287 14.18 -15.83 -26.45
C ASN A 287 13.22 -15.74 -27.66
N PHE A 288 13.30 -16.65 -28.63
CA PHE A 288 12.56 -16.56 -29.89
C PHE A 288 11.05 -16.42 -29.68
N LEU A 289 10.43 -17.35 -28.95
CA LEU A 289 8.98 -17.30 -28.67
C LEU A 289 8.57 -16.11 -27.79
N LEU A 290 9.47 -15.66 -26.90
CA LEU A 290 9.21 -14.53 -26.01
C LEU A 290 9.25 -13.20 -26.78
N SER A 291 10.22 -13.04 -27.67
CA SER A 291 10.43 -11.82 -28.46
C SER A 291 9.45 -11.67 -29.63
N GLN A 292 8.69 -12.71 -29.95
CA GLN A 292 7.50 -12.62 -30.82
C GLN A 292 6.29 -12.00 -30.12
N ARG A 293 6.33 -11.79 -28.80
CA ARG A 293 5.27 -11.09 -28.07
C ARG A 293 5.51 -9.58 -28.11
N TYR A 294 4.43 -8.83 -27.88
CA TYR A 294 4.47 -7.39 -27.72
C TYR A 294 5.40 -6.99 -26.57
N ALA A 295 6.12 -5.88 -26.75
CA ALA A 295 7.00 -5.36 -25.70
C ALA A 295 6.20 -4.99 -24.44
N MET A 296 6.87 -5.08 -23.30
CA MET A 296 6.29 -4.80 -21.99
C MET A 296 7.12 -3.72 -21.31
N LEU A 297 6.57 -2.50 -21.24
CA LEU A 297 7.25 -1.34 -20.67
C LEU A 297 7.15 -1.27 -19.14
N GLN A 298 6.16 -1.95 -18.55
CA GLN A 298 5.90 -2.00 -17.11
C GLN A 298 5.36 -3.39 -16.75
N LEU A 299 5.73 -3.88 -15.57
CA LEU A 299 5.10 -5.06 -14.95
C LEU A 299 3.88 -4.60 -14.14
N GLY A 300 2.90 -5.50 -13.95
CA GLY A 300 1.81 -5.20 -13.00
C GLY A 300 2.36 -5.11 -11.57
N GLU A 301 1.76 -4.27 -10.72
CA GLU A 301 2.23 -4.07 -9.33
C GLU A 301 2.39 -5.40 -8.57
N THR A 302 1.40 -6.29 -8.66
CA THR A 302 1.49 -7.63 -8.05
C THR A 302 2.66 -8.45 -8.64
N GLU A 303 2.88 -8.40 -9.95
CA GLU A 303 3.95 -9.16 -10.60
C GLU A 303 5.33 -8.65 -10.17
N GLU A 304 5.50 -7.34 -10.04
CA GLU A 304 6.72 -6.72 -9.54
C GLU A 304 6.99 -7.15 -8.09
N LEU A 305 5.97 -7.12 -7.22
CA LEU A 305 6.09 -7.61 -5.84
C LEU A 305 6.53 -9.08 -5.82
N LEU A 306 5.85 -9.94 -6.57
CA LEU A 306 6.18 -11.37 -6.65
C LEU A 306 7.60 -11.61 -7.14
N LEU A 307 8.05 -10.89 -8.19
CA LEU A 307 9.40 -11.03 -8.75
C LEU A 307 10.49 -10.47 -7.83
N SER A 308 10.14 -9.57 -6.93
CA SER A 308 11.05 -9.04 -5.91
C SER A 308 11.23 -9.97 -4.71
N LEU A 309 10.33 -10.95 -4.54
CA LEU A 309 10.31 -11.87 -3.41
C LEU A 309 11.60 -12.69 -3.34
N ASN A 310 12.29 -12.59 -2.21
CA ASN A 310 13.47 -13.34 -1.87
C ASN A 310 13.53 -13.57 -0.35
N GLU A 311 14.55 -14.30 0.12
CA GLU A 311 14.66 -14.67 1.54
C GLU A 311 14.71 -13.48 2.50
N SER A 312 15.30 -12.35 2.08
CA SER A 312 15.38 -11.15 2.92
C SER A 312 14.03 -10.47 3.13
N ASN A 313 13.05 -10.70 2.23
CA ASN A 313 11.72 -10.13 2.40
C ASN A 313 10.98 -10.74 3.59
N PHE A 314 11.33 -11.95 4.02
CA PHE A 314 10.64 -12.61 5.14
C PHE A 314 11.10 -12.18 6.51
N THR A 315 12.12 -11.34 6.59
CA THR A 315 12.66 -10.84 7.84
C THR A 315 12.31 -9.36 7.99
N CYS A 316 11.82 -8.98 9.16
CA CYS A 316 11.60 -7.60 9.50
C CYS A 316 12.97 -6.91 9.67
N PRO A 317 13.32 -5.89 8.87
CA PRO A 317 14.62 -5.23 8.97
C PRO A 317 14.83 -4.47 10.28
N ASP A 318 13.77 -4.22 11.06
CA ASP A 318 13.83 -3.47 12.31
C ASP A 318 14.28 -4.33 13.51
N ASN A 319 13.75 -5.55 13.65
CA ASN A 319 14.08 -6.47 14.75
C ASN A 319 14.76 -7.77 14.31
N HIS A 320 14.94 -7.97 13.00
CA HIS A 320 15.55 -9.17 12.40
C HIS A 320 14.82 -10.49 12.66
N GLU A 321 13.54 -10.43 13.01
CA GLU A 321 12.69 -11.61 13.18
C GLU A 321 11.83 -11.87 11.94
N HIS A 322 11.39 -13.12 11.77
CA HIS A 322 10.53 -13.49 10.66
C HIS A 322 9.12 -12.92 10.79
N TYR A 323 8.54 -12.49 9.68
CA TYR A 323 7.12 -12.13 9.64
C TYR A 323 6.25 -13.32 10.04
N ILE A 324 5.20 -13.03 10.80
CA ILE A 324 4.26 -14.04 11.29
C ILE A 324 3.21 -14.26 10.21
N ILE A 325 3.18 -15.47 9.66
CA ILE A 325 2.16 -15.89 8.69
C ILE A 325 1.15 -16.78 9.39
N SER A 326 -0.13 -16.46 9.22
CA SER A 326 -1.26 -17.11 9.88
C SER A 326 -2.27 -17.55 8.85
N ILE A 327 -2.82 -18.75 9.03
CA ILE A 327 -3.96 -19.22 8.25
C ILE A 327 -5.04 -19.63 9.24
N ASP A 328 -6.09 -18.82 9.35
CA ASP A 328 -7.23 -19.07 10.23
C ASP A 328 -8.47 -19.34 9.37
N GLY A 329 -8.64 -20.60 8.97
CA GLY A 329 -9.67 -21.01 8.00
C GLY A 329 -9.33 -20.49 6.59
N PRO A 330 -10.21 -19.69 5.94
CA PRO A 330 -9.90 -19.09 4.64
C PRO A 330 -9.04 -17.82 4.75
N HIS A 331 -8.84 -17.30 5.97
CA HIS A 331 -8.24 -15.99 6.21
C HIS A 331 -6.72 -16.08 6.30
N LEU A 332 -6.04 -15.28 5.49
CA LEU A 332 -4.58 -15.13 5.51
C LEU A 332 -4.22 -13.85 6.26
N VAL A 333 -3.32 -13.96 7.24
CA VAL A 333 -2.77 -12.81 7.97
C VAL A 333 -1.26 -12.85 7.93
N VAL A 334 -0.65 -11.75 7.49
CA VAL A 334 0.80 -11.53 7.56
C VAL A 334 1.06 -10.35 8.47
N GLU A 335 1.87 -10.54 9.52
CA GLU A 335 2.03 -9.57 10.60
C GLU A 335 3.50 -9.31 10.96
N CYS A 336 3.80 -8.05 11.29
CA CYS A 336 5.10 -7.61 11.77
C CYS A 336 5.36 -8.13 13.21
N PRO A 337 6.48 -8.82 13.45
CA PRO A 337 6.82 -9.33 14.79
C PRO A 337 7.36 -8.22 15.71
N ASN A 338 7.72 -7.05 15.17
CA ASN A 338 8.39 -6.01 15.94
C ASN A 338 7.56 -5.53 17.12
N LEU A 339 8.19 -5.48 18.30
CA LEU A 339 7.59 -5.11 19.59
C LEU A 339 6.44 -6.02 20.06
N LEU A 340 6.15 -7.13 19.39
CA LEU A 340 4.97 -7.95 19.67
C LEU A 340 5.08 -8.72 20.99
N ASP A 341 6.25 -9.28 21.30
CA ASP A 341 6.50 -9.94 22.59
C ASP A 341 6.51 -8.94 23.76
N GLU A 342 7.07 -7.75 23.55
CA GLU A 342 7.06 -6.68 24.56
C GLU A 342 5.62 -6.21 24.83
N PHE A 343 4.83 -6.03 23.77
CA PHE A 343 3.42 -5.70 23.84
C PHE A 343 2.63 -6.75 24.60
N HIS A 344 2.73 -8.02 24.16
CA HIS A 344 2.03 -9.14 24.78
C HIS A 344 2.36 -9.25 26.27
N GLY A 345 3.65 -9.17 26.63
CA GLY A 345 4.09 -9.21 28.01
C GLY A 345 3.53 -8.08 28.88
N LYS A 346 3.45 -6.85 28.35
CA LYS A 346 2.84 -5.70 29.04
C LYS A 346 1.34 -5.92 29.27
N ILE A 347 0.60 -6.34 28.24
CA ILE A 347 -0.85 -6.57 28.35
C ILE A 347 -1.16 -7.73 29.30
N VAL A 348 -0.38 -8.82 29.26
CA VAL A 348 -0.49 -9.93 30.22
C VAL A 348 -0.28 -9.41 31.65
N ALA A 349 0.79 -8.66 31.90
CA ALA A 349 1.06 -8.10 33.22
C ALA A 349 -0.03 -7.12 33.68
N ALA A 350 -0.55 -6.28 32.79
CA ALA A 350 -1.62 -5.33 33.08
C ALA A 350 -2.96 -6.04 33.40
N SER A 351 -3.21 -7.18 32.76
CA SER A 351 -4.45 -7.96 32.86
C SER A 351 -4.46 -8.94 34.04
N GLU A 352 -3.29 -9.27 34.61
CA GLU A 352 -3.17 -10.23 35.72
C GLU A 352 -4.09 -9.94 36.92
N PRO A 353 -4.28 -8.69 37.37
CA PRO A 353 -5.23 -8.37 38.44
C PRO A 353 -6.68 -8.79 38.14
N LEU A 354 -7.08 -8.84 36.87
CA LEU A 354 -8.44 -9.24 36.49
C LEU A 354 -8.74 -10.69 36.86
N LYS A 355 -7.74 -11.57 36.83
CA LYS A 355 -7.91 -12.99 37.20
C LYS A 355 -8.34 -13.19 38.65
N SER A 356 -8.14 -12.19 39.51
CA SER A 356 -8.56 -12.21 40.92
C SER A 356 -10.00 -11.76 41.18
N ILE A 357 -10.71 -11.28 40.15
CA ILE A 357 -12.08 -10.78 40.31
C ILE A 357 -13.06 -11.95 40.44
N ASN A 358 -13.65 -12.09 41.63
CA ASN A 358 -14.53 -13.22 41.97
C ASN A 358 -15.78 -13.34 41.07
N VAL A 359 -16.24 -12.24 40.47
CA VAL A 359 -17.44 -12.22 39.60
C VAL A 359 -17.34 -13.24 38.46
N PHE A 360 -16.15 -13.49 37.92
CA PHE A 360 -15.96 -14.44 36.82
C PHE A 360 -16.26 -15.89 37.24
N GLU A 361 -15.94 -16.27 38.48
CA GLU A 361 -16.28 -17.59 39.03
C GLU A 361 -17.80 -17.77 39.12
N TYR A 362 -18.51 -16.75 39.62
CA TYR A 362 -19.97 -16.81 39.73
C TYR A 362 -20.66 -16.88 38.36
N VAL A 363 -20.16 -16.15 37.36
CA VAL A 363 -20.63 -16.25 35.98
C VAL A 363 -20.44 -17.65 35.41
N HIS A 364 -19.29 -18.30 35.69
CA HIS A 364 -19.05 -19.69 35.32
C HIS A 364 -20.00 -20.67 36.04
N ARG A 365 -20.30 -20.44 37.32
CA ARG A 365 -21.29 -21.24 38.07
C ARG A 365 -22.70 -21.08 37.50
N ILE A 366 -23.11 -19.87 37.12
CA ILE A 366 -24.39 -19.61 36.44
C ILE A 366 -24.46 -20.40 35.13
N ASP A 367 -23.42 -20.33 34.29
CA ASP A 367 -23.33 -21.08 33.04
C ASP A 367 -23.45 -22.59 33.29
N THR A 368 -22.74 -23.11 34.28
CA THR A 368 -22.81 -24.52 34.68
C THR A 368 -24.23 -24.94 35.08
N THR A 369 -24.94 -24.13 35.86
CA THR A 369 -26.34 -24.39 36.24
C THR A 369 -27.27 -24.36 35.01
N LEU A 370 -27.09 -23.40 34.11
CA LEU A 370 -27.86 -23.31 32.87
C LEU A 370 -27.62 -24.53 31.97
N GLN A 371 -26.36 -24.96 31.79
CA GLN A 371 -26.00 -26.13 30.99
C GLN A 371 -26.51 -27.44 31.61
N ALA A 372 -26.40 -27.59 32.93
CA ALA A 372 -26.98 -28.73 33.65
C ALA A 372 -28.49 -28.81 33.43
N THR A 373 -29.19 -27.68 33.50
CA THR A 373 -30.64 -27.60 33.25
C THR A 373 -30.98 -27.95 31.80
N LYS A 374 -30.25 -27.39 30.82
CA LYS A 374 -30.40 -27.73 29.39
C LYS A 374 -30.23 -29.23 29.14
N LYS A 375 -29.21 -29.84 29.76
CA LYS A 375 -28.91 -31.28 29.63
C LYS A 375 -30.06 -32.14 30.15
N LEU A 376 -30.70 -31.78 31.26
CA LEU A 376 -31.88 -32.48 31.77
C LEU A 376 -33.07 -32.36 30.81
N MET A 377 -33.32 -31.16 30.28
CA MET A 377 -34.40 -30.95 29.31
C MET A 377 -34.20 -31.75 28.01
N ASP A 378 -32.97 -31.79 27.50
CA ASP A 378 -32.67 -32.54 26.28
C ASP A 378 -32.73 -34.06 26.49
N ALA A 379 -32.34 -34.55 27.68
CA ALA A 379 -32.50 -35.95 28.06
C ALA A 379 -33.97 -36.40 28.08
N ASP A 380 -34.89 -35.50 28.46
CA ASP A 380 -36.32 -35.81 28.51
C ASP A 380 -37.06 -35.57 27.19
N ARG A 381 -36.47 -34.80 26.27
CA ARG A 381 -37.03 -34.46 24.96
C ARG A 381 -37.54 -35.66 24.14
N PRO A 382 -36.89 -36.85 24.12
CA PRO A 382 -37.42 -38.03 23.43
C PRO A 382 -38.78 -38.51 23.97
N TYR A 383 -39.08 -38.29 25.25
CA TYR A 383 -40.35 -38.69 25.86
C TYR A 383 -41.49 -37.74 25.49
N PHE A 384 -41.18 -36.53 25.02
CA PHE A 384 -42.17 -35.53 24.59
C PHE A 384 -42.56 -35.65 23.11
N ARG A 385 -41.99 -36.59 22.34
CA ARG A 385 -42.21 -36.73 20.87
C ARG A 385 -43.68 -36.69 20.41
N ARG A 386 -44.61 -37.18 21.23
CA ARG A 386 -46.06 -37.22 20.91
C ARG A 386 -46.85 -36.05 21.52
N LYS A 387 -46.17 -35.07 22.12
CA LYS A 387 -46.72 -33.91 22.83
C LYS A 387 -46.06 -32.64 22.29
N THR A 388 -46.51 -32.21 21.10
CA THR A 388 -45.92 -31.10 20.35
C THR A 388 -45.76 -29.83 21.17
N SER A 389 -46.75 -29.48 22.02
CA SER A 389 -46.67 -28.30 22.89
C SER A 389 -45.46 -28.34 23.84
N LEU A 390 -45.22 -29.47 24.52
CA LEU A 390 -44.08 -29.63 25.43
C LEU A 390 -42.74 -29.56 24.69
N ILE A 391 -42.66 -30.10 23.47
CA ILE A 391 -41.45 -29.97 22.66
C ILE A 391 -41.19 -28.51 22.30
N LEU A 392 -42.23 -27.76 21.95
CA LEU A 392 -42.12 -26.34 21.63
C LEU A 392 -41.68 -25.54 22.85
N ASP A 393 -42.29 -25.77 24.02
CA ASP A 393 -41.92 -25.12 25.28
C ASP A 393 -40.44 -25.39 25.65
N VAL A 394 -39.99 -26.65 25.52
CA VAL A 394 -38.58 -27.02 25.75
C VAL A 394 -37.65 -26.32 24.76
N LYS A 395 -38.00 -26.30 23.47
CA LYS A 395 -37.17 -25.62 22.44
C LYS A 395 -37.09 -24.11 22.68
N GLU A 396 -38.20 -23.47 23.01
CA GLU A 396 -38.25 -22.04 23.34
C GLU A 396 -37.36 -21.74 24.54
N LEU A 397 -37.48 -22.53 25.62
CA LEU A 397 -36.63 -22.40 26.81
C LEU A 397 -35.14 -22.61 26.52
N MET A 398 -34.80 -23.64 25.74
CA MET A 398 -33.41 -23.86 25.33
C MET A 398 -32.87 -22.69 24.52
N SER A 399 -33.67 -22.14 23.61
CA SER A 399 -33.31 -20.93 22.85
C SER A 399 -33.15 -19.72 23.75
N ASP A 400 -34.05 -19.51 24.72
CA ASP A 400 -33.97 -18.42 25.69
C ASP A 400 -32.70 -18.48 26.54
N MET A 401 -32.28 -19.69 26.91
CA MET A 401 -31.05 -19.94 27.66
C MET A 401 -29.79 -19.87 26.79
N VAL A 402 -29.90 -19.99 25.46
CA VAL A 402 -28.79 -19.70 24.53
C VAL A 402 -28.65 -18.19 24.36
N ASN A 403 -29.78 -17.49 24.16
CA ASN A 403 -29.84 -16.03 24.09
C ASN A 403 -29.52 -15.32 25.41
N PHE A 404 -29.17 -16.06 26.46
CA PHE A 404 -28.76 -15.52 27.75
C PHE A 404 -27.47 -14.70 27.65
N GLU A 405 -26.64 -14.97 26.64
CA GLU A 405 -25.45 -14.18 26.29
C GLU A 405 -25.77 -12.71 25.96
N GLY A 406 -27.03 -12.38 25.63
CA GLY A 406 -27.46 -11.00 25.40
C GLY A 406 -27.67 -10.15 26.67
N VAL A 407 -27.62 -10.74 27.87
CA VAL A 407 -27.77 -10.00 29.13
C VAL A 407 -26.50 -9.21 29.41
N PHE A 408 -26.57 -7.87 29.48
CA PHE A 408 -25.38 -7.01 29.54
C PHE A 408 -24.37 -7.39 30.63
N PHE A 409 -24.81 -7.60 31.88
CA PHE A 409 -23.88 -7.99 32.96
C PHE A 409 -23.13 -9.29 32.62
N TYR A 410 -23.86 -10.31 32.16
CA TYR A 410 -23.29 -11.61 31.82
C TYR A 410 -22.39 -11.52 30.59
N LYS A 411 -22.85 -10.80 29.56
CA LYS A 411 -22.12 -10.53 28.32
C LYS A 411 -20.76 -9.91 28.61
N TYR A 412 -20.72 -8.80 29.34
CA TYR A 412 -19.47 -8.08 29.63
C TYR A 412 -18.50 -8.91 30.48
N ALA A 413 -19.01 -9.68 31.44
CA ALA A 413 -18.16 -10.58 32.21
C ALA A 413 -17.55 -11.70 31.35
N LYS A 414 -18.34 -12.29 30.45
CA LYS A 414 -17.87 -13.31 29.50
C LYS A 414 -16.90 -12.75 28.46
N GLU A 415 -17.12 -11.53 27.96
CA GLU A 415 -16.20 -10.87 27.02
C GLU A 415 -14.82 -10.64 27.65
N ILE A 416 -14.78 -10.15 28.89
CA ILE A 416 -13.51 -9.98 29.61
C ILE A 416 -12.83 -11.33 29.87
N GLN A 417 -13.60 -12.36 30.26
CA GLN A 417 -13.04 -13.70 30.43
C GLN A 417 -12.48 -14.28 29.12
N SER A 418 -13.22 -14.15 28.02
CA SER A 418 -12.79 -14.59 26.68
C SER A 418 -11.55 -13.83 26.20
N PHE A 419 -11.42 -12.55 26.57
CA PHE A 419 -10.20 -11.78 26.32
C PHE A 419 -9.01 -12.34 27.10
N LEU A 420 -9.17 -12.66 28.38
CA LEU A 420 -8.09 -13.29 29.17
C LEU A 420 -7.66 -14.63 28.57
N ASP A 421 -8.62 -15.46 28.15
CA ASP A 421 -8.33 -16.73 27.48
C ASP A 421 -7.61 -16.51 26.13
N THR A 422 -7.99 -15.48 25.38
CA THR A 422 -7.34 -15.13 24.10
C THR A 422 -5.91 -14.65 24.33
N LEU A 423 -5.70 -13.84 25.36
CA LEU A 423 -4.42 -13.26 25.73
C LEU A 423 -3.41 -14.35 26.11
N ASP A 424 -3.84 -15.38 26.83
CA ASP A 424 -2.96 -16.50 27.22
C ASP A 424 -2.53 -17.37 26.01
N ASN A 425 -3.32 -17.36 24.92
CA ASN A 425 -3.11 -18.24 23.76
C ASN A 425 -2.61 -17.54 22.49
N THR A 426 -2.73 -16.22 22.39
CA THR A 426 -2.47 -15.47 21.14
C THR A 426 -1.47 -14.34 21.34
N LYS A 427 -0.38 -14.36 20.57
CA LYS A 427 0.62 -13.30 20.48
C LYS A 427 0.55 -12.59 19.13
N ARG A 428 -0.59 -11.97 18.81
CA ARG A 428 -0.82 -11.31 17.51
C ARG A 428 -1.58 -10.01 17.71
N LEU A 429 -1.00 -8.90 17.28
CA LEU A 429 -1.60 -7.56 17.29
C LEU A 429 -2.88 -7.54 16.46
N SER A 430 -2.93 -8.25 15.33
CA SER A 430 -4.11 -8.37 14.47
C SER A 430 -5.35 -8.94 15.20
N TYR A 431 -5.14 -9.68 16.29
CA TYR A 431 -6.19 -10.23 17.15
C TYR A 431 -6.35 -9.43 18.45
N LEU A 432 -5.23 -9.11 19.10
CA LEU A 432 -5.23 -8.45 20.41
C LEU A 432 -5.73 -7.01 20.35
N LYS A 433 -5.42 -6.24 19.29
CA LYS A 433 -5.88 -4.85 19.18
C LYS A 433 -7.42 -4.75 19.17
N PRO A 434 -8.14 -5.42 18.24
CA PRO A 434 -9.61 -5.42 18.27
C PRO A 434 -10.16 -5.96 19.59
N ALA A 435 -9.59 -7.06 20.11
CA ALA A 435 -10.06 -7.65 21.36
C ALA A 435 -9.90 -6.70 22.56
N ILE A 436 -8.81 -5.92 22.62
CA ILE A 436 -8.63 -4.87 23.63
C ILE A 436 -9.69 -3.78 23.46
N GLU A 437 -9.84 -3.24 22.25
CA GLU A 437 -10.82 -2.18 21.96
C GLU A 437 -12.24 -2.60 22.35
N ASP A 438 -12.61 -3.85 22.07
CA ASP A 438 -13.90 -4.43 22.40
C ASP A 438 -14.14 -4.53 23.92
N ILE A 439 -13.12 -4.78 24.74
CA ILE A 439 -13.27 -4.93 26.20
C ILE A 439 -13.19 -3.63 27.00
N LEU A 440 -12.65 -2.52 26.45
CA LEU A 440 -12.46 -1.29 27.23
C LEU A 440 -13.81 -0.76 27.79
N ASN A 441 -14.88 -0.79 26.99
CA ASN A 441 -16.21 -0.36 27.42
C ASN A 441 -16.90 -1.36 28.37
N PRO A 442 -16.88 -2.67 28.10
CA PRO A 442 -17.29 -3.71 29.05
C PRO A 442 -16.66 -3.57 30.43
N MET A 443 -15.36 -3.29 30.53
CA MET A 443 -14.66 -3.14 31.81
C MET A 443 -15.23 -2.00 32.65
N ASP A 444 -15.44 -0.82 32.06
CA ASP A 444 -16.00 0.33 32.77
C ASP A 444 -17.46 0.08 33.19
N THR A 445 -18.25 -0.51 32.29
CA THR A 445 -19.66 -0.79 32.56
C THR A 445 -19.79 -1.82 33.68
N LEU A 446 -18.97 -2.88 33.65
CA LEU A 446 -18.93 -3.89 34.69
C LEU A 446 -18.44 -3.30 36.02
N ALA A 447 -17.44 -2.41 35.99
CA ALA A 447 -16.95 -1.72 37.19
C ALA A 447 -18.06 -0.90 37.87
N VAL A 448 -18.83 -0.11 37.11
CA VAL A 448 -19.96 0.67 37.65
C VAL A 448 -21.01 -0.25 38.27
N ARG A 449 -21.28 -1.40 37.64
CA ARG A 449 -22.26 -2.37 38.14
C ARG A 449 -21.79 -3.08 39.40
N ILE A 450 -20.52 -3.48 39.48
CA ILE A 450 -19.93 -4.05 40.69
C ILE A 450 -19.97 -3.05 41.84
N GLU A 451 -19.61 -1.79 41.59
CA GLU A 451 -19.64 -0.72 42.59
C GLU A 451 -21.05 -0.48 43.14
N LYS A 452 -22.06 -0.50 42.27
CA LYS A 452 -23.47 -0.35 42.66
C LYS A 452 -24.14 -1.65 43.12
N ARG A 453 -23.44 -2.78 43.03
CA ARG A 453 -24.00 -4.14 43.19
C ARG A 453 -25.24 -4.37 42.32
N ASP A 454 -25.24 -3.81 41.12
CA ASP A 454 -26.37 -3.83 40.19
C ASP A 454 -26.26 -4.99 39.19
N VAL A 455 -27.04 -6.03 39.47
CA VAL A 455 -27.22 -7.22 38.62
C VAL A 455 -28.68 -7.37 38.19
N SER A 456 -29.42 -6.26 38.16
CA SER A 456 -30.89 -6.27 38.00
C SER A 456 -31.36 -6.86 36.66
N ASP A 457 -30.63 -6.65 35.57
CA ASP A 457 -30.91 -7.25 34.26
C ASP A 457 -30.70 -8.77 34.25
N LEU A 458 -29.65 -9.24 34.90
CA LEU A 458 -29.36 -10.65 35.12
C LEU A 458 -30.45 -11.31 35.96
N GLU A 459 -30.79 -10.72 37.10
CA GLU A 459 -31.87 -11.21 37.98
C GLU A 459 -33.20 -11.28 37.24
N LYS A 460 -33.57 -10.21 36.52
CA LYS A 460 -34.81 -10.17 35.74
C LYS A 460 -34.85 -11.28 34.71
N ARG A 461 -33.78 -11.48 33.94
CA ARG A 461 -33.73 -12.54 32.92
C ARG A 461 -33.79 -13.94 33.54
N LEU A 462 -33.08 -14.16 34.65
CA LEU A 462 -33.13 -15.43 35.38
C LEU A 462 -34.52 -15.70 35.97
N GLN A 463 -35.20 -14.69 36.51
CA GLN A 463 -36.57 -14.83 36.99
C GLN A 463 -37.55 -15.16 35.86
N GLU A 464 -37.42 -14.53 34.70
CA GLU A 464 -38.23 -14.83 33.50
C GLU A 464 -38.06 -16.29 33.07
N ILE A 465 -36.82 -16.75 32.93
CA ILE A 465 -36.50 -18.15 32.58
C ILE A 465 -37.03 -19.10 33.67
N GLY A 466 -36.80 -18.79 34.95
CA GLY A 466 -37.28 -19.58 36.08
C GLY A 466 -38.80 -19.76 36.06
N LYS A 467 -39.57 -18.69 35.82
CA LYS A 467 -41.04 -18.76 35.67
C LYS A 467 -41.47 -19.66 34.52
N LYS A 468 -40.79 -19.58 33.37
CA LYS A 468 -41.06 -20.46 32.23
C LYS A 468 -40.75 -21.93 32.56
N ILE A 469 -39.68 -22.21 33.31
CA ILE A 469 -39.34 -23.57 33.75
C ILE A 469 -40.38 -24.12 34.74
N GLN A 470 -40.83 -23.33 35.71
CA GLN A 470 -41.88 -23.74 36.66
C GLN A 470 -43.20 -24.08 35.93
N LYS A 471 -43.55 -23.26 34.93
CA LYS A 471 -44.70 -23.53 34.06
C LYS A 471 -44.52 -24.84 33.30
N LEU A 472 -43.32 -25.10 32.76
CA LEU A 472 -43.01 -26.35 32.08
C LEU A 472 -43.14 -27.55 33.03
N ASP A 473 -42.52 -27.51 34.21
CA ASP A 473 -42.61 -28.59 35.22
C ASP A 473 -44.07 -28.88 35.61
N SER A 474 -44.87 -27.83 35.81
CA SER A 474 -46.30 -27.95 36.12
C SER A 474 -47.08 -28.59 34.96
N THR A 475 -46.77 -28.21 33.72
CA THR A 475 -47.40 -28.76 32.51
C THR A 475 -47.02 -30.22 32.30
N VAL A 476 -45.75 -30.58 32.54
CA VAL A 476 -45.26 -31.97 32.50
C VAL A 476 -45.96 -32.81 33.56
N ALA A 477 -46.10 -32.30 34.79
CA ALA A 477 -46.78 -33.00 35.89
C ALA A 477 -48.29 -33.21 35.62
N ALA A 478 -48.95 -32.25 34.98
CA ALA A 478 -50.36 -32.33 34.59
C ALA A 478 -50.61 -33.22 33.36
N THR A 479 -49.61 -33.36 32.49
CA THR A 479 -49.73 -34.17 31.26
C THR A 479 -49.77 -35.66 31.58
N ARG A 480 -50.74 -36.37 31.00
CA ARG A 480 -50.86 -37.83 31.16
C ARG A 480 -49.75 -38.56 30.39
N PHE A 481 -48.73 -39.02 31.12
CA PHE A 481 -47.70 -39.94 30.63
C PHE A 481 -47.90 -41.36 31.18
N PRO A 482 -47.51 -42.41 30.43
CA PRO A 482 -47.39 -43.77 30.96
C PRO A 482 -46.50 -43.78 32.21
N ARG A 483 -46.85 -44.61 33.22
CA ARG A 483 -46.14 -44.68 34.50
C ARG A 483 -44.64 -44.96 34.34
N SER A 484 -44.26 -45.75 33.33
CA SER A 484 -42.88 -46.07 32.98
C SER A 484 -42.07 -44.86 32.47
N ILE A 485 -42.72 -43.92 31.80
CA ILE A 485 -42.11 -42.68 31.31
C ILE A 485 -42.09 -41.64 32.43
N ARG A 486 -43.20 -41.49 33.17
CA ARG A 486 -43.32 -40.49 34.25
C ARG A 486 -42.22 -40.62 35.31
N ARG A 487 -41.77 -41.84 35.62
CA ARG A 487 -40.67 -42.10 36.57
C ARG A 487 -39.28 -41.69 36.05
N LYS A 488 -39.13 -41.48 34.75
CA LYS A 488 -37.87 -41.10 34.10
C LYS A 488 -37.77 -39.60 33.81
N LEU A 489 -38.90 -38.88 33.89
CA LEU A 489 -38.94 -37.44 33.67
C LEU A 489 -38.35 -36.72 34.88
N HIS A 490 -37.49 -35.75 34.61
CA HIS A 490 -36.85 -34.93 35.62
C HIS A 490 -37.73 -33.72 35.95
N HIS A 491 -37.59 -33.22 37.17
CA HIS A 491 -38.03 -31.87 37.52
C HIS A 491 -36.88 -30.92 37.23
N TYR A 492 -37.10 -29.92 36.37
CA TYR A 492 -36.03 -29.04 35.91
C TYR A 492 -35.77 -27.89 36.90
N TYR A 493 -36.83 -27.35 37.51
CA TYR A 493 -36.72 -26.19 38.40
C TYR A 493 -35.80 -26.41 39.61
N PRO A 494 -35.78 -27.57 40.28
CA PRO A 494 -34.85 -27.81 41.40
C PRO A 494 -33.37 -27.72 41.04
N ALA A 495 -32.99 -28.07 39.80
CA ALA A 495 -31.63 -27.88 39.31
C ALA A 495 -31.38 -26.40 38.98
N TYR A 496 -32.35 -25.75 38.31
CA TYR A 496 -32.26 -24.36 37.90
C TYR A 496 -32.20 -23.37 39.07
N GLN A 497 -33.01 -23.55 40.11
CA GLN A 497 -33.16 -22.60 41.22
C GLN A 497 -31.85 -22.30 41.95
N GLN A 498 -30.85 -23.18 41.84
CA GLN A 498 -29.51 -22.98 42.38
C GLN A 498 -28.88 -21.68 41.84
N VAL A 499 -29.26 -21.24 40.64
CA VAL A 499 -28.75 -20.00 40.03
C VAL A 499 -29.06 -18.76 40.87
N PHE A 500 -30.20 -18.73 41.56
CA PHE A 500 -30.57 -17.59 42.41
C PHE A 500 -29.67 -17.50 43.66
N GLN A 501 -29.28 -18.66 44.22
CA GLN A 501 -28.30 -18.70 45.30
C GLN A 501 -26.93 -18.19 44.80
N VAL A 502 -26.50 -18.60 43.60
CA VAL A 502 -25.25 -18.14 42.99
C VAL A 502 -25.27 -16.61 42.81
N VAL A 503 -26.39 -16.03 42.38
CA VAL A 503 -26.53 -14.56 42.21
C VAL A 503 -26.48 -13.81 43.55
N GLU A 504 -27.14 -14.31 44.60
CA GLU A 504 -27.09 -13.69 45.92
C GLU A 504 -25.69 -13.78 46.55
N GLU A 505 -25.00 -14.92 46.37
CA GLU A 505 -23.60 -15.07 46.76
C GLU A 505 -22.71 -14.10 45.98
N MET A 506 -22.93 -13.96 44.67
CA MET A 506 -22.18 -13.02 43.82
C MET A 506 -22.36 -11.57 44.30
N LYS A 507 -23.59 -11.12 44.56
CA LYS A 507 -23.87 -9.76 45.07
C LYS A 507 -23.21 -9.51 46.42
N SER A 508 -23.17 -10.53 47.27
CA SER A 508 -22.54 -10.47 48.59
C SER A 508 -21.01 -10.41 48.49
N ALA A 509 -20.44 -11.11 47.50
CA ALA A 509 -19.01 -11.16 47.24
C ALA A 509 -18.49 -9.94 46.44
N MET A 510 -19.37 -9.14 45.82
CA MET A 510 -18.97 -7.94 45.08
C MET A 510 -18.27 -6.92 45.99
N ASN A 511 -17.00 -6.70 45.67
CA ASN A 511 -16.14 -5.75 46.37
C ASN A 511 -15.94 -4.49 45.51
N PRO A 512 -16.24 -3.28 46.02
CA PRO A 512 -15.94 -2.04 45.32
C PRO A 512 -14.45 -1.89 44.93
N ALA A 513 -13.53 -2.58 45.61
CA ALA A 513 -12.13 -2.65 45.21
C ALA A 513 -11.95 -3.31 43.84
N ASP A 514 -12.75 -4.32 43.48
CA ASP A 514 -12.69 -4.99 42.17
C ASP A 514 -13.09 -4.03 41.04
N ALA A 515 -14.02 -3.10 41.32
CA ALA A 515 -14.37 -2.03 40.39
C ALA A 515 -13.20 -1.05 40.17
N GLN A 516 -12.40 -0.79 41.21
CA GLN A 516 -11.17 -0.01 41.06
C GLN A 516 -10.12 -0.76 40.25
N VAL A 517 -9.97 -2.07 40.47
CA VAL A 517 -9.08 -2.94 39.69
C VAL A 517 -9.45 -2.87 38.20
N LEU A 518 -10.73 -3.05 37.84
CA LEU A 518 -11.20 -2.93 36.46
C LEU A 518 -10.83 -1.58 35.83
N ARG A 519 -11.11 -0.46 36.53
CA ARG A 519 -10.81 0.88 35.99
C ARG A 519 -9.31 1.14 35.85
N GLN A 520 -8.50 0.68 36.80
CA GLN A 520 -7.05 0.82 36.76
C GLN A 520 -6.47 -0.03 35.63
N THR A 521 -6.85 -1.30 35.54
CA THR A 521 -6.42 -2.19 34.46
C THR A 521 -6.85 -1.67 33.10
N ARG A 522 -8.09 -1.15 32.96
CA ARG A 522 -8.56 -0.53 31.71
C ARG A 522 -7.60 0.58 31.27
N LYS A 523 -7.30 1.52 32.17
CA LYS A 523 -6.38 2.64 31.88
C LYS A 523 -4.98 2.16 31.52
N THR A 524 -4.48 1.14 32.21
CA THR A 524 -3.16 0.57 31.93
C THR A 524 -3.13 -0.13 30.57
N ILE A 525 -4.11 -0.98 30.25
CA ILE A 525 -4.25 -1.66 28.96
C ILE A 525 -4.39 -0.63 27.82
N GLU A 526 -5.26 0.36 27.97
CA GLU A 526 -5.46 1.43 26.97
C GLU A 526 -4.16 2.22 26.74
N LYS A 527 -3.46 2.56 27.82
CA LYS A 527 -2.16 3.23 27.73
C LYS A 527 -1.11 2.35 27.05
N ASP A 528 -1.00 1.08 27.45
CA ASP A 528 -0.01 0.16 26.89
C ASP A 528 -0.27 -0.10 25.40
N LEU A 529 -1.54 -0.22 24.98
CA LEU A 529 -1.92 -0.27 23.57
C LEU A 529 -1.47 0.99 22.82
N LEU A 530 -1.77 2.18 23.35
CA LEU A 530 -1.35 3.45 22.74
C LEU A 530 0.17 3.60 22.68
N ASP A 531 0.89 3.16 23.70
CA ASP A 531 2.35 3.20 23.74
C ASP A 531 2.96 2.28 22.68
N VAL A 532 2.34 1.12 22.40
CA VAL A 532 2.77 0.22 21.33
C VAL A 532 2.49 0.78 19.95
N LEU A 533 1.33 1.40 19.75
CA LEU A 533 1.01 2.06 18.48
C LEU A 533 1.94 3.27 18.21
N LYS A 534 2.38 3.97 19.25
CA LYS A 534 3.37 5.06 19.14
C LYS A 534 4.81 4.56 18.94
N GLY A 535 5.10 3.33 19.33
CA GLY A 535 6.42 2.73 19.27
C GLY A 535 7.36 3.12 20.41
N ARG A 536 8.53 2.46 20.42
CA ARG A 536 9.58 2.61 21.42
C ARG A 536 10.67 3.54 20.90
N LYS A 537 11.04 4.54 21.71
CA LYS A 537 12.19 5.41 21.42
C LYS A 537 13.47 4.83 21.99
N GLU A 538 14.43 4.50 21.12
CA GLU A 538 15.78 4.12 21.46
C GLU A 538 16.72 5.32 21.32
N ARG A 539 17.58 5.55 22.31
CA ARG A 539 18.55 6.64 22.25
C ARG A 539 19.70 6.27 21.31
N VAL A 540 19.88 7.06 20.25
CA VAL A 540 20.96 6.89 19.27
C VAL A 540 21.83 8.15 19.28
N HIS A 541 23.15 8.00 19.13
CA HIS A 541 24.08 9.14 19.06
C HIS A 541 23.94 10.13 20.24
N VAL A 542 23.85 9.61 21.47
CA VAL A 542 23.80 10.32 22.77
C VAL A 542 22.53 11.17 23.01
N ILE A 543 22.15 12.06 22.10
CA ILE A 543 21.05 13.01 22.28
C ILE A 543 19.87 12.79 21.35
N PHE A 544 20.02 11.94 20.33
CA PHE A 544 18.96 11.66 19.36
C PHE A 544 18.21 10.38 19.73
N PHE A 545 17.06 10.19 19.10
CA PHE A 545 16.22 9.03 19.33
C PHE A 545 15.78 8.46 17.99
N LYS A 546 15.83 7.14 17.89
CA LYS A 546 15.22 6.35 16.82
C LYS A 546 13.95 5.72 17.36
N THR A 547 12.87 5.77 16.60
CA THR A 547 11.57 5.23 16.97
C THR A 547 11.38 3.90 16.27
N HIS A 548 11.25 2.84 17.06
CA HIS A 548 10.89 1.50 16.59
C HIS A 548 9.38 1.35 16.72
N ILE A 549 8.69 0.94 15.65
CA ILE A 549 7.23 0.78 15.64
C ILE A 549 6.87 -0.64 15.17
N ASN A 550 5.70 -1.14 15.58
CA ASN A 550 5.13 -2.28 14.86
C ASN A 550 4.65 -1.78 13.49
N HIS A 551 5.13 -2.41 12.41
CA HIS A 551 4.88 -1.95 11.05
C HIS A 551 3.49 -2.33 10.52
N GLY A 552 2.71 -3.05 11.32
CA GLY A 552 1.33 -3.44 11.06
C GLY A 552 1.18 -4.88 10.58
N PHE A 553 -0.01 -5.17 10.08
CA PHE A 553 -0.42 -6.43 9.47
C PHE A 553 -1.24 -6.21 8.20
N VAL A 554 -1.31 -7.26 7.38
CA VAL A 554 -2.24 -7.41 6.25
C VAL A 554 -3.15 -8.59 6.54
N LYS A 555 -4.46 -8.37 6.59
CA LYS A 555 -5.48 -9.40 6.86
C LYS A 555 -6.54 -9.35 5.76
N ASP A 556 -6.71 -10.44 5.03
CA ASP A 556 -7.71 -10.55 3.95
C ASP A 556 -7.61 -9.45 2.87
N GLY A 557 -6.41 -8.87 2.71
CA GLY A 557 -6.13 -7.76 1.79
C GLY A 557 -6.29 -6.37 2.42
N GLU A 558 -6.81 -6.28 3.64
CA GLU A 558 -6.88 -5.03 4.41
C GLU A 558 -5.56 -4.77 5.12
N LYS A 559 -5.00 -3.57 4.90
CA LYS A 559 -3.74 -3.14 5.49
C LYS A 559 -4.02 -2.25 6.70
N SER A 560 -3.53 -2.67 7.87
CA SER A 560 -3.71 -1.93 9.13
C SER A 560 -3.32 -0.45 9.07
N TRP A 561 -2.25 -0.11 8.36
CA TRP A 561 -1.77 1.27 8.23
C TRP A 561 -2.58 2.13 7.25
N GLU A 562 -3.45 1.55 6.44
CA GLU A 562 -4.39 2.30 5.59
C GLU A 562 -5.70 2.61 6.34
N MET A 563 -6.04 1.78 7.34
CA MET A 563 -7.23 1.99 8.19
C MET A 563 -7.05 3.10 9.22
N GLU A 564 -5.83 3.34 9.71
CA GLU A 564 -5.55 4.37 10.71
C GLU A 564 -5.48 5.80 10.15
N ALA A 565 -5.50 5.96 8.83
CA ALA A 565 -5.44 7.25 8.14
C ALA A 565 -6.83 7.85 7.84
N VAL A 566 -7.92 7.18 8.24
CA VAL A 566 -9.32 7.59 8.12
C VAL A 566 -9.86 7.92 9.50
#